data_AF-A0AAU9UCC2-F1
#
_entry.id   AF-A0AAU9UCC2-F1
#
_cell.length_a   1.000
_cell.length_b   1.000
_cell.length_c   1.000
_cell.angle_alpha   90.00
_cell.angle_beta   90.00
_cell.angle_gamma   90.00
#
_symmetry.space_group_name_H-M   'P 1'
#
loop_
_entity.id
_entity.type
_entity.pdbx_description
1 polymer ?
#
loop_
_entity_poly.entity_id
_entity_poly.type
_entity_poly.pdbx_seq_one_letter_code
_entity_poly.pdbx_strand_id
1 'polypeptide(L)'
;MTLYENLSSKQKIRASLHRDVLSICKETSHYLGLDITGPAVAVIAELVLRKVSLYGLDLEAFAKHAKRLVINQEDVKLLARRNSSLKERLNGLCKNISSASKEKKRKTVQPLVTSETDRMDEDDEKKTIQQKITEELNAPSTSFKAPETMDHVEIVDLT
;
A
#
# COMPACT_ATOMS: atom_id res chain seq x y z
N MET A 1 -29.69 -14.54 -7.32
CA MET A 1 -28.83 -13.66 -8.15
C MET A 1 -28.50 -12.42 -7.33
N THR A 2 -27.23 -12.09 -7.16
CA THR A 2 -26.82 -10.92 -6.37
C THR A 2 -27.32 -9.65 -7.05
N LEU A 3 -28.08 -8.82 -6.33
CA LEU A 3 -28.58 -7.51 -6.81
C LEU A 3 -27.46 -6.63 -7.39
N TYR A 4 -26.22 -6.87 -6.95
CA TYR A 4 -25.03 -6.16 -7.39
C TYR A 4 -24.73 -6.33 -8.89
N GLU A 5 -24.98 -7.50 -9.48
CA GLU A 5 -24.63 -7.73 -10.89
C GLU A 5 -25.54 -6.99 -11.87
N ASN A 6 -26.77 -6.70 -11.45
CA ASN A 6 -27.76 -5.95 -12.23
C ASN A 6 -27.55 -4.42 -12.19
N LEU A 7 -26.56 -3.92 -11.45
CA LEU A 7 -26.28 -2.50 -11.33
C LEU A 7 -25.50 -1.96 -12.55
N SER A 8 -25.79 -0.73 -12.95
CA SER A 8 -24.96 0.02 -13.90
C SER A 8 -23.54 0.23 -13.36
N SER A 9 -22.53 0.34 -14.23
CA SER A 9 -21.14 0.63 -13.84
C SER A 9 -21.02 1.82 -12.88
N LYS A 10 -21.83 2.87 -13.10
CA LYS A 10 -21.86 4.06 -12.23
C LYS A 10 -22.38 3.72 -10.82
N GLN A 11 -23.38 2.84 -10.74
CA GLN A 11 -23.93 2.38 -9.46
C GLN A 11 -22.96 1.44 -8.75
N LYS A 12 -22.26 0.56 -9.47
CA LYS A 12 -21.21 -0.30 -8.91
C LYS A 12 -20.09 0.53 -8.27
N ILE A 13 -19.61 1.58 -8.94
CA ILE A 13 -18.60 2.50 -8.38
C ILE A 13 -19.12 3.18 -7.11
N ARG A 14 -20.36 3.69 -7.12
CA ARG A 14 -20.95 4.32 -5.93
C ARG A 14 -21.10 3.37 -4.77
N ALA A 15 -21.55 2.14 -5.01
CA ALA A 15 -21.71 1.13 -3.98
C ALA A 15 -20.34 0.75 -3.37
N SER A 16 -19.31 0.55 -4.21
CA SER A 16 -17.94 0.29 -3.75
C SER A 16 -17.40 1.45 -2.91
N LEU A 17 -17.57 2.69 -3.39
CA LEU A 17 -17.14 3.88 -2.66
C LEU A 17 -17.85 4.01 -1.33
N HIS A 18 -19.17 3.78 -1.29
CA HIS A 18 -19.95 3.84 -0.06
C HIS A 18 -19.48 2.79 0.96
N ARG A 19 -19.15 1.57 0.51
CA ARG A 19 -18.56 0.53 1.38
C ARG A 19 -17.25 1.00 2.00
N ASP A 20 -16.37 1.59 1.21
CA ASP A 20 -15.06 2.05 1.68
C ASP A 20 -15.21 3.22 2.66
N VAL A 21 -16.09 4.17 2.35
CA VAL A 21 -16.41 5.31 3.23
C VAL A 21 -17.03 4.82 4.54
N LEU A 22 -17.94 3.83 4.49
CA LEU A 22 -18.52 3.23 5.69
C LEU A 22 -17.44 2.59 6.56
N SER A 23 -16.48 1.86 5.97
CA SER A 23 -15.37 1.25 6.70
C SER A 23 -14.52 2.30 7.43
N ILE A 24 -14.15 3.38 6.73
CA ILE A 24 -13.36 4.47 7.31
C ILE A 24 -14.16 5.21 8.40
N CYS A 25 -15.46 5.44 8.18
CA CYS A 25 -16.33 6.07 9.16
C CYS A 25 -16.46 5.23 10.43
N LYS A 26 -16.59 3.90 10.31
CA LYS A 26 -16.62 2.99 11.47
C LYS A 26 -15.32 3.03 12.28
N GLU A 27 -14.17 3.00 11.61
CA GLU A 27 -12.86 3.11 12.28
C GLU A 27 -12.71 4.47 12.99
N THR A 28 -13.11 5.54 12.32
CA THR A 28 -13.06 6.91 12.87
C THR A 28 -14.03 7.08 14.04
N SER A 29 -15.23 6.52 13.93
CA SER A 29 -16.27 6.50 14.97
C SER A 29 -15.76 5.81 16.25
N HIS A 30 -15.12 4.65 16.09
CA HIS A 30 -14.49 3.94 17.21
C HIS A 30 -13.32 4.73 17.82
N TYR A 31 -12.47 5.35 17.00
CA TYR A 31 -11.35 6.17 17.48
C TYR A 31 -11.78 7.42 18.26
N LEU A 32 -12.87 8.07 17.83
CA LEU A 32 -13.40 9.28 18.47
C LEU A 32 -14.39 8.99 19.60
N GLY A 33 -14.90 7.76 19.71
CA GLY A 33 -15.98 7.40 20.63
C GLY A 33 -17.32 8.06 20.29
N LEU A 34 -17.59 8.28 18.99
CA LEU A 34 -18.79 8.98 18.50
C LEU A 34 -19.49 8.16 17.44
N ASP A 35 -20.82 8.09 17.49
CA ASP A 35 -21.62 7.40 16.47
C ASP A 35 -21.88 8.29 15.24
N ILE A 36 -21.69 7.71 14.04
CA ILE A 36 -21.98 8.37 12.77
C ILE A 36 -23.27 7.80 12.20
N THR A 37 -24.24 8.67 11.93
CA THR A 37 -25.54 8.24 11.40
C THR A 37 -25.45 7.75 9.96
N GLY A 38 -26.31 6.78 9.58
CA GLY A 38 -26.36 6.26 8.21
C GLY A 38 -26.51 7.35 7.12
N PRO A 39 -27.42 8.33 7.28
CA PRO A 39 -27.52 9.44 6.34
C PRO A 39 -26.25 10.29 6.25
N ALA A 40 -25.51 10.50 7.35
CA ALA A 40 -24.25 11.23 7.33
C ALA A 40 -23.20 10.48 6.49
N VAL A 41 -23.10 9.16 6.63
CA VAL A 41 -22.21 8.33 5.80
C VAL A 41 -22.56 8.47 4.31
N ALA A 42 -23.86 8.42 3.96
CA ALA A 42 -24.31 8.59 2.58
C ALA A 42 -23.93 9.96 2.00
N VAL A 43 -24.07 11.04 2.79
CA VAL A 43 -23.65 12.39 2.39
C VAL A 43 -22.13 12.46 2.20
N ILE A 44 -21.35 11.89 3.11
CA ILE A 44 -19.88 11.84 2.97
C ILE A 44 -19.49 11.11 1.69
N ALA A 45 -20.12 9.97 1.39
CA ALA A 45 -19.85 9.21 0.17
C ALA A 45 -20.12 10.02 -1.11
N GLU A 46 -21.23 10.74 -1.17
CA GLU A 46 -21.55 11.62 -2.31
C GLU A 46 -20.57 12.81 -2.43
N LEU A 47 -20.13 13.38 -1.30
CA LEU A 47 -19.12 14.44 -1.30
C LEU A 47 -17.78 13.94 -1.84
N VAL A 48 -17.33 12.76 -1.40
CA VAL A 48 -16.08 12.15 -1.87
C VAL A 48 -16.15 11.87 -3.37
N LEU A 49 -17.27 11.33 -3.88
CA LEU A 49 -17.44 11.07 -5.31
C LEU A 49 -17.26 12.34 -6.16
N ARG A 50 -17.92 13.43 -5.76
CA ARG A 50 -17.80 14.72 -6.45
C ARG A 50 -16.37 15.27 -6.35
N LYS A 51 -15.74 15.10 -5.18
CA LYS A 51 -14.39 15.62 -4.94
C LYS A 51 -13.32 14.91 -5.76
N VAL A 52 -13.40 13.58 -5.86
CA VAL A 52 -12.50 12.77 -6.71
C VAL A 52 -12.68 13.14 -8.18
N SER A 53 -13.92 13.39 -8.62
CA SER A 53 -14.18 13.84 -9.99
C SER A 53 -13.50 15.18 -10.30
N LEU A 54 -13.57 16.14 -9.37
CA LEU A 54 -12.86 17.42 -9.49
C LEU A 54 -11.33 17.23 -9.50
N TYR A 55 -10.81 16.37 -8.63
CA TYR A 55 -9.38 16.07 -8.58
C TYR A 55 -8.86 15.44 -9.87
N GLY A 56 -9.65 14.61 -10.55
CA GLY A 56 -9.29 14.07 -11.86
C GLY A 56 -9.03 15.17 -12.89
N LEU A 57 -9.93 16.17 -12.97
CA LEU A 57 -9.79 17.31 -13.87
C LEU A 57 -8.58 18.19 -13.52
N ASP A 58 -8.37 18.46 -12.23
CA ASP A 58 -7.23 19.23 -11.76
C ASP A 58 -5.90 18.53 -12.12
N LEU A 59 -5.80 17.21 -11.88
CA LEU A 59 -4.60 16.44 -12.16
C LEU A 59 -4.29 16.35 -13.66
N GLU A 60 -5.32 16.20 -14.51
CA GLU A 60 -5.17 16.27 -15.96
C GLU A 60 -4.64 17.63 -16.41
N ALA A 61 -5.20 18.71 -15.88
CA ALA A 61 -4.78 20.07 -16.19
C ALA A 61 -3.32 20.33 -15.77
N PHE A 62 -2.89 19.81 -14.61
CA PHE A 62 -1.49 19.94 -14.14
C PHE A 62 -0.50 19.19 -15.04
N ALA A 63 -0.82 17.95 -15.42
CA ALA A 63 0.01 17.17 -16.33
C ALA A 63 0.12 17.86 -17.70
N LYS A 64 -1.01 18.35 -18.24
CA LYS A 64 -1.07 19.07 -19.52
C LYS A 64 -0.29 20.39 -19.48
N HIS A 65 -0.36 21.14 -18.39
CA HIS A 65 0.42 22.37 -18.21
C HIS A 65 1.93 22.11 -18.30
N ALA A 66 2.38 20.97 -17.79
CA ALA A 66 3.76 20.52 -17.87
C ALA A 66 4.11 19.78 -19.18
N LYS A 67 3.22 19.80 -20.20
CA LYS A 67 3.37 19.09 -21.48
C LYS A 67 3.56 17.57 -21.36
N ARG A 68 3.02 16.96 -20.29
CA ARG A 68 3.04 15.52 -20.05
C ARG A 68 1.67 14.89 -20.30
N LEU A 69 1.68 13.62 -20.67
CA LEU A 69 0.46 12.79 -20.76
C LEU A 69 0.26 11.89 -19.53
N VAL A 70 1.29 11.73 -18.71
CA VAL A 70 1.28 10.89 -17.51
C VAL A 70 1.38 11.76 -16.26
N ILE A 71 0.48 11.51 -15.31
CA ILE A 71 0.41 12.19 -14.01
C ILE A 71 1.54 11.69 -13.11
N ASN A 72 2.24 12.61 -12.46
CA ASN A 72 3.37 12.35 -11.57
C ASN A 72 3.07 12.79 -10.13
N GLN A 73 3.99 12.46 -9.20
CA GLN A 73 3.88 12.83 -7.79
C GLN A 73 3.81 14.34 -7.56
N GLU A 74 4.46 15.14 -8.40
CA GLU A 74 4.43 16.61 -8.31
C GLU A 74 3.02 17.18 -8.57
N ASP A 75 2.23 16.55 -9.45
CA ASP A 75 0.85 16.96 -9.73
C ASP A 75 -0.04 16.72 -8.49
N VAL A 76 0.18 15.59 -7.79
CA VAL A 76 -0.53 15.26 -6.53
C VAL A 76 -0.12 16.19 -5.40
N LYS A 77 1.16 16.56 -5.30
CA LYS A 77 1.63 17.56 -4.31
C LYS A 77 1.04 18.94 -4.60
N LEU A 78 0.90 19.31 -5.87
CA LEU A 78 0.30 20.58 -6.28
C LEU A 78 -1.21 20.62 -5.95
N LEU A 79 -1.90 19.49 -6.06
CA LEU A 79 -3.31 19.36 -5.67
C LEU A 79 -3.53 19.74 -4.19
N ALA A 80 -2.61 19.36 -3.30
CA ALA A 80 -2.68 19.65 -1.87
C ALA A 80 -2.18 21.07 -1.47
N ARG A 81 -1.89 21.95 -2.42
CA ARG A 81 -1.26 23.27 -2.17
C ARG A 81 -1.96 24.16 -1.15
N ARG A 82 -3.27 24.00 -0.95
CA ARG A 82 -4.08 24.82 -0.03
C ARG A 82 -3.96 24.39 1.43
N ASN A 83 -3.46 23.19 1.71
CA ASN A 83 -3.32 22.66 3.06
C ASN A 83 -1.86 22.26 3.30
N SER A 84 -1.13 23.11 4.03
CA SER A 84 0.30 22.92 4.31
C SER A 84 0.59 21.63 5.07
N SER A 85 -0.20 21.32 6.10
CA SER A 85 -0.09 20.08 6.87
C SER A 85 -0.28 18.84 5.99
N LEU A 86 -1.28 18.85 5.12
CA LEU A 86 -1.53 17.77 4.18
C LEU A 86 -0.37 17.61 3.17
N LYS A 87 0.13 18.73 2.64
CA LYS A 87 1.27 18.74 1.71
C LYS A 87 2.52 18.14 2.35
N GLU A 88 2.79 18.45 3.61
CA GLU A 88 3.91 17.89 4.36
C GLU A 88 3.78 16.37 4.54
N ARG A 89 2.59 15.89 4.94
CA ARG A 89 2.34 14.44 5.05
C ARG A 89 2.53 13.71 3.72
N LEU A 90 2.03 14.28 2.62
CA LEU A 90 2.22 13.71 1.28
C LEU A 90 3.70 13.65 0.89
N ASN A 91 4.48 14.68 1.20
CA ASN A 91 5.92 14.66 0.95
C ASN A 91 6.63 13.54 1.73
N GLY A 92 6.23 13.29 2.98
CA GLY A 92 6.74 12.15 3.77
C GLY A 92 6.44 10.81 3.11
N LEU A 93 5.19 10.60 2.67
CA LEU A 93 4.78 9.38 1.98
C LEU A 93 5.53 9.16 0.67
N CYS A 94 5.71 10.19 -0.16
CA CYS A 94 6.47 10.09 -1.41
C CYS A 94 7.92 9.64 -1.18
N LYS A 95 8.58 10.14 -0.12
CA LYS A 95 9.94 9.71 0.25
C LYS A 95 9.98 8.22 0.59
N ASN A 96 9.03 7.74 1.39
CA ASN A 96 8.94 6.32 1.78
C ASN A 96 8.68 5.38 0.59
N ILE A 97 7.85 5.80 -0.37
CA ILE A 97 7.61 5.01 -1.60
C ILE A 97 8.88 4.92 -2.45
N SER A 98 9.66 6.02 -2.50
CA SER A 98 10.90 6.06 -3.27
C SER A 98 12.01 5.18 -2.68
N SER A 99 12.08 5.03 -1.35
CA SER A 99 13.04 4.13 -0.69
C SER A 99 12.65 2.65 -0.89
N ALA A 100 11.38 2.30 -0.71
CA ALA A 100 10.88 0.94 -0.95
C ALA A 100 11.09 0.46 -2.41
N SER A 101 11.02 1.38 -3.37
CA SER A 101 11.25 1.08 -4.79
C SER A 101 12.73 0.80 -5.11
N LYS A 102 13.67 1.38 -4.36
CA LYS A 102 15.12 1.14 -4.54
C LYS A 102 15.53 -0.24 -4.04
N GLU A 103 14.87 -0.75 -3.01
CA GLU A 103 15.14 -2.08 -2.45
C GLU A 103 14.78 -3.21 -3.42
N LYS A 104 13.69 -3.04 -4.19
CA LYS A 104 13.28 -4.00 -5.23
C LYS A 104 14.24 -4.06 -6.43
N LYS A 105 14.95 -2.96 -6.76
CA LYS A 105 15.95 -2.94 -7.83
C LYS A 105 17.28 -3.62 -7.46
N ARG A 106 17.56 -3.87 -6.18
CA ARG A 106 18.77 -4.58 -5.73
C ARG A 106 18.69 -6.11 -5.85
N LYS A 107 17.55 -6.67 -6.27
CA LYS A 107 17.35 -8.13 -6.47
C LYS A 107 17.42 -8.60 -7.94
N THR A 108 17.65 -7.71 -8.90
CA THR A 108 17.89 -8.11 -10.29
C THR A 108 19.40 -8.25 -10.50
N VAL A 109 19.85 -9.50 -10.49
CA VAL A 109 21.22 -9.94 -10.83
C VAL A 109 21.63 -9.34 -12.17
N GLN A 110 22.74 -8.61 -12.19
CA GLN A 110 23.42 -8.20 -13.42
C GLN A 110 24.02 -9.45 -14.08
N PRO A 111 23.87 -9.66 -15.41
CA PRO A 111 24.68 -10.62 -16.13
C PRO A 111 26.14 -10.16 -16.10
N LEU A 112 26.99 -10.97 -15.49
CA LEU A 112 28.44 -10.84 -15.51
C LEU A 112 28.93 -11.00 -16.96
N VAL A 113 29.33 -9.91 -17.60
CA VAL A 113 30.11 -9.95 -18.85
C VAL A 113 31.58 -9.89 -18.45
N THR A 114 32.24 -11.05 -18.49
CA THR A 114 33.69 -11.19 -18.38
C THR A 114 34.34 -10.72 -19.68
N SER A 115 35.28 -9.77 -19.58
CA SER A 115 36.30 -9.50 -20.62
C SER A 115 37.63 -10.01 -20.08
N GLU A 116 38.34 -10.76 -20.91
CA GLU A 116 39.56 -11.52 -20.57
C GLU A 116 40.85 -10.68 -20.58
N THR A 117 41.89 -11.27 -19.97
CA THR A 117 43.35 -10.90 -19.91
C THR A 117 43.71 -9.91 -18.78
N ASP A 118 44.48 -10.26 -17.73
CA ASP A 118 45.87 -10.73 -17.69
C ASP A 118 46.25 -11.43 -16.34
N ARG A 119 47.47 -11.99 -16.26
CA ARG A 119 47.94 -13.20 -15.54
C ARG A 119 48.39 -13.07 -14.05
N MET A 120 48.59 -14.25 -13.41
CA MET A 120 49.39 -14.63 -12.20
C MET A 120 48.69 -14.49 -10.83
N ASP A 121 48.68 -15.41 -9.84
CA ASP A 121 49.29 -16.72 -9.58
C ASP A 121 48.38 -17.54 -8.61
N GLU A 122 48.47 -18.88 -8.64
CA GLU A 122 47.83 -19.78 -7.66
C GLU A 122 48.72 -19.97 -6.42
N ASP A 123 48.11 -19.93 -5.22
CA ASP A 123 48.38 -20.81 -4.05
C ASP A 123 47.89 -20.14 -2.75
N ASP A 124 46.72 -20.55 -2.25
CA ASP A 124 46.45 -20.81 -0.82
C ASP A 124 44.96 -21.15 -0.61
N GLU A 125 44.65 -22.40 -0.93
CA GLU A 125 43.39 -23.05 -0.67
C GLU A 125 43.22 -23.43 0.83
N LYS A 126 41.97 -23.35 1.29
CA LYS A 126 41.38 -24.36 2.20
C LYS A 126 41.88 -24.47 3.65
N LYS A 127 41.75 -23.41 4.47
CA LYS A 127 41.78 -23.59 5.94
C LYS A 127 40.71 -22.90 6.80
N THR A 128 39.87 -22.03 6.24
CA THR A 128 39.03 -21.16 7.10
C THR A 128 37.52 -21.52 7.12
N ILE A 129 37.03 -22.40 6.25
CA ILE A 129 35.57 -22.58 6.05
C ILE A 129 35.02 -23.90 6.64
N GLN A 130 35.86 -24.84 7.07
CA GLN A 130 35.39 -26.14 7.60
C GLN A 130 35.20 -26.23 9.12
N GLN A 131 35.51 -25.18 9.90
CA GLN A 131 35.33 -25.23 11.37
C GLN A 131 34.05 -24.55 11.87
N LYS A 132 33.24 -23.91 11.02
CA LYS A 132 32.09 -23.10 11.44
C LYS A 132 30.70 -23.71 11.18
N ILE A 133 30.63 -24.92 10.63
CA ILE A 133 29.38 -25.56 10.21
C ILE A 133 28.94 -26.70 11.16
N THR A 134 29.80 -27.15 12.09
CA THR A 134 29.53 -28.34 12.91
C THR A 134 29.00 -28.11 14.32
N GLU A 135 28.79 -26.87 14.79
CA GLU A 135 28.36 -26.61 16.19
C GLU A 135 26.90 -26.14 16.37
N GLU A 136 26.19 -25.74 15.32
CA GLU A 136 24.79 -25.24 15.43
C GLU A 136 23.72 -26.32 15.12
N LEU A 137 24.05 -27.61 15.24
CA LEU A 137 23.12 -28.72 15.03
C LEU A 137 22.84 -29.56 16.28
N ASN A 138 23.18 -29.09 17.48
CA ASN A 138 22.90 -29.87 18.69
C ASN A 138 22.53 -29.02 19.91
N ALA A 139 21.28 -28.56 19.98
CA ALA A 139 20.61 -28.29 21.26
C ALA A 139 19.09 -28.55 21.18
N PRO A 140 18.45 -29.05 22.25
CA PRO A 140 17.20 -29.82 22.17
C PRO A 140 15.92 -28.99 22.32
N SER A 141 14.82 -29.58 21.87
CA SER A 141 13.45 -29.09 21.84
C SER A 141 12.85 -28.73 23.21
N THR A 142 12.11 -27.62 23.26
CA THR A 142 11.07 -27.39 24.27
C THR A 142 9.77 -26.91 23.60
N SER A 143 8.69 -27.56 24.00
CA SER A 143 7.33 -27.47 23.48
C SER A 143 6.61 -26.23 23.97
N PHE A 144 5.88 -25.53 23.09
CA PHE A 144 4.89 -24.53 23.48
C PHE A 144 3.52 -24.93 22.94
N LYS A 145 2.54 -25.02 23.84
CA LYS A 145 1.18 -25.56 23.65
C LYS A 145 0.16 -24.41 23.54
N ALA A 146 -0.91 -24.64 22.77
CA ALA A 146 -2.00 -23.71 22.39
C ALA A 146 -2.86 -23.18 23.57
N PRO A 147 -3.74 -22.19 23.31
CA PRO A 147 -5.19 -22.48 23.27
C PRO A 147 -5.88 -21.76 22.07
N GLU A 148 -6.76 -22.42 21.31
CA GLU A 148 -8.21 -22.65 21.50
C GLU A 148 -9.13 -21.42 21.29
N THR A 149 -10.33 -21.74 20.81
CA THR A 149 -11.30 -21.05 19.93
C THR A 149 -12.21 -19.97 20.55
N MET A 150 -13.01 -19.30 19.68
CA MET A 150 -14.29 -18.53 19.86
C MET A 150 -14.16 -17.08 19.35
N ASP A 151 -15.05 -16.46 18.57
CA ASP A 151 -16.48 -16.66 18.31
C ASP A 151 -16.89 -16.25 16.88
N HIS A 152 -17.94 -16.91 16.38
CA HIS A 152 -18.74 -16.45 15.24
C HIS A 152 -19.53 -15.21 15.66
N VAL A 153 -19.36 -14.08 14.96
CA VAL A 153 -20.31 -12.96 15.05
C VAL A 153 -21.20 -12.98 13.82
N GLU A 154 -22.48 -13.21 14.08
CA GLU A 154 -23.59 -13.18 13.15
C GLU A 154 -23.65 -11.86 12.37
N ILE A 155 -23.79 -11.98 11.06
CA ILE A 155 -24.21 -10.88 10.18
C ILE A 155 -25.71 -10.73 10.38
N VAL A 156 -26.13 -9.75 11.18
CA VAL A 156 -27.53 -9.33 11.28
C VAL A 156 -27.84 -8.22 10.27
N ASP A 157 -29.05 -8.32 9.76
CA ASP A 157 -29.61 -7.81 8.51
C ASP A 157 -29.51 -6.29 8.25
N LEU A 158 -29.35 -5.96 6.95
CA LEU A 158 -29.75 -4.68 6.38
C LEU A 158 -31.27 -4.71 6.14
N THR A 159 -32.01 -3.91 6.91
CA THR A 159 -33.29 -3.32 6.48
C THR A 159 -33.26 -1.81 6.69
#